data_AF-A0A6N6JVM4-F1
#
_entry.id   AF-A0A6N6JVM4-F1
#
_cell.length_a   1.000
_cell.length_b   1.000
_cell.length_c   1.000
_cell.angle_alpha   90.00
_cell.angle_beta   90.00
_cell.angle_gamma   90.00
#
_symmetry.space_group_name_H-M   'P 1'
#
loop_
_entity.id
_entity.type
_entity.pdbx_description
1 polymer ?
#
loop_
_entity_poly.entity_id
_entity_poly.type
_entity_poly.pdbx_seq_one_letter_code
_entity_poly.pdbx_strand_id
1 'polypeptide(L)' 'MKFHLHVGVIETSDEATLEELLAVTRLGPRVLARVAPNVAILEREDAQSALEELEKRGLHPKVSK' A
#
# COMPACT_ATOMS: atom_id res chain seq x y z
N MET A 1 23.30 2.53 -5.93
CA MET A 1 22.48 1.62 -5.09
C MET A 1 21.68 2.48 -4.14
N LYS A 2 20.34 2.37 -4.15
CA LYS A 2 19.45 3.19 -3.32
C LYS A 2 18.81 2.30 -2.26
N PHE A 3 18.84 2.74 -1.01
CA PHE A 3 18.20 2.05 0.11
C PHE A 3 17.01 2.86 0.58
N HIS A 4 15.89 2.18 0.79
CA HIS A 4 14.68 2.76 1.37
C HIS A 4 14.52 2.19 2.79
N LEU A 5 14.39 3.08 3.76
CA LEU A 5 14.22 2.73 5.16
C LEU A 5 12.83 3.19 5.63
N HIS A 6 12.27 2.48 6.62
CA HIS A 6 10.96 2.80 7.18
C HIS A 6 9.80 2.75 6.18
N VAL A 7 9.90 1.85 5.19
CA VAL A 7 8.86 1.63 4.17
C VAL A 7 7.55 1.14 4.77
N GLY A 8 6.44 1.43 4.10
CA GLY A 8 5.16 0.79 4.37
C GLY A 8 4.97 -0.46 3.54
N VAL A 9 4.32 -1.46 4.11
CA VAL A 9 3.92 -2.69 3.41
C VAL A 9 2.41 -2.77 3.41
N ILE A 10 1.84 -2.97 2.22
CA ILE A 10 0.44 -3.32 2.05
C ILE A 10 0.36 -4.79 1.68
N GLU A 11 -0.35 -5.54 2.49
CA GLU A 11 -0.72 -6.94 2.22
C GLU A 11 -2.24 -7.04 2.12
N THR A 12 -2.71 -7.72 1.07
CA THR A 12 -4.13 -8.02 0.83
C THR A 12 -4.37 -9.52 0.81
N SER A 13 -5.64 -9.94 0.77
CA SER A 13 -6.02 -11.35 0.67
C SER A 13 -5.54 -12.02 -0.62
N ASP A 14 -5.51 -11.26 -1.71
CA ASP A 14 -5.22 -11.73 -3.05
C ASP A 14 -4.74 -10.56 -3.95
N GLU A 15 -4.22 -10.92 -5.13
CA GLU A 15 -3.70 -9.99 -6.12
C GLU A 15 -4.77 -9.01 -6.63
N ALA A 16 -5.97 -9.49 -6.92
CA ALA A 16 -7.05 -8.65 -7.46
C ALA A 16 -7.43 -7.53 -6.47
N THR A 17 -7.50 -7.85 -5.19
CA THR A 17 -7.75 -6.89 -4.12
C THR A 17 -6.65 -5.84 -4.03
N LEU A 18 -5.37 -6.24 -4.20
CA LEU A 18 -4.27 -5.28 -4.24
C LEU A 18 -4.38 -4.34 -5.46
N GLU A 19 -4.71 -4.87 -6.63
CA GLU A 19 -4.86 -4.06 -7.85
C GLU A 19 -6.00 -3.06 -7.74
N GLU A 20 -7.15 -3.50 -7.23
CA GLU A 20 -8.28 -2.61 -6.95
C GLU A 20 -7.87 -1.52 -5.97
N LEU A 21 -7.22 -1.89 -4.87
CA LEU A 21 -6.75 -0.94 -3.86
C LEU A 21 -5.84 0.13 -4.47
N LEU A 22 -4.83 -0.29 -5.25
CA LEU A 22 -3.87 0.60 -5.89
C LEU A 22 -4.51 1.53 -6.92
N ALA A 23 -5.54 1.05 -7.64
CA ALA A 23 -6.29 1.83 -8.60
C ALA A 23 -7.18 2.88 -7.90
N VAL A 24 -7.90 2.47 -6.86
CA VAL A 24 -8.85 3.32 -6.12
C VAL A 24 -8.12 4.45 -5.40
N THR A 25 -6.97 4.16 -4.80
CA THR A 25 -6.15 5.11 -4.02
C THR A 25 -5.12 5.88 -4.85
N ARG A 26 -5.03 5.59 -6.16
CA ARG A 26 -4.00 6.16 -7.05
C ARG A 26 -2.56 5.96 -6.55
N LEU A 27 -2.33 4.91 -5.76
CA LEU A 27 -1.01 4.58 -5.19
C LEU A 27 -0.11 3.82 -6.17
N GLY A 28 -0.65 3.30 -7.27
CA GLY A 28 0.12 2.52 -8.26
C GLY A 28 1.48 3.15 -8.64
N PRO A 29 1.56 4.45 -8.99
CA PRO A 29 2.82 5.12 -9.30
C PRO A 29 3.79 5.29 -8.11
N ARG A 30 3.32 5.07 -6.88
CA ARG A 30 4.07 5.24 -5.62
C ARG A 30 4.57 3.91 -5.05
N VAL A 31 4.28 2.80 -5.74
CA VAL A 31 4.81 1.48 -5.39
C VAL A 31 6.30 1.43 -5.70
N LEU A 32 7.10 1.23 -4.65
CA LEU A 32 8.55 1.05 -4.76
C LEU A 32 8.88 -0.32 -5.34
N ALA A 33 8.17 -1.36 -4.89
CA ALA A 33 8.35 -2.74 -5.33
C ALA A 33 7.12 -3.60 -5.02
N ARG A 34 6.93 -4.66 -5.82
CA ARG A 34 6.08 -5.81 -5.43
C ARG A 34 6.98 -6.94 -4.94
N VAL A 35 6.68 -7.48 -3.77
CA VAL A 35 7.41 -8.63 -3.19
C VAL A 35 6.63 -9.94 -3.33
N ALA A 36 5.31 -9.85 -3.51
CA ALA A 36 4.42 -10.95 -3.86
C ALA A 36 3.22 -10.40 -4.66
N PRO A 37 2.40 -11.25 -5.31
CA PRO A 37 1.24 -10.79 -6.07
C PRO A 37 0.25 -9.95 -5.25
N ASN A 38 0.11 -10.23 -3.96
CA ASN A 38 -0.78 -9.56 -3.00
C ASN A 38 -0.03 -8.63 -2.02
N VAL A 39 1.25 -8.32 -2.26
CA VAL A 39 2.07 -7.50 -1.34
C VAL A 39 2.87 -6.43 -2.09
N ALA A 40 2.65 -5.17 -1.70
CA ALA A 40 3.34 -3.99 -2.24
C ALA A 40 4.12 -3.23 -1.16
N ILE A 41 5.26 -2.66 -1.55
CA ILE A 41 6.10 -1.77 -0.73
C ILE A 41 5.92 -0.33 -1.21
N LEU A 42 5.75 0.58 -0.25
CA LEU A 42 5.57 2.02 -0.46
C LEU A 42 6.56 2.81 0.39
N GLU A 43 6.80 4.08 0.05
CA GLU A 43 7.42 5.01 1.00
C GLU A 43 6.53 5.21 2.24
N ARG A 44 7.15 5.57 3.36
CA ARG A 44 6.44 5.77 4.64
C ARG A 44 5.29 6.78 4.52
N GLU A 45 5.55 7.92 3.88
CA GLU A 45 4.57 9.00 3.75
C GLU A 45 3.39 8.57 2.87
N ASP A 46 3.66 7.76 1.85
CA ASP A 46 2.64 7.24 0.94
C ASP A 46 1.77 6.19 1.61
N ALA A 47 2.36 5.32 2.45
CA ALA A 47 1.60 4.35 3.24
C ALA A 47 0.67 5.01 4.27
N GLN A 48 1.12 6.11 4.89
CA GLN A 48 0.28 6.90 5.80
C GLN A 48 -0.87 7.58 5.02
N SER A 49 -0.57 8.18 3.87
CA SER A 49 -1.58 8.81 3.01
C SER A 49 -2.61 7.79 2.48
N ALA A 50 -2.13 6.58 2.14
CA ALA A 50 -2.96 5.45 1.73
C ALA A 50 -3.98 5.08 2.81
N LEU A 51 -3.52 4.94 4.05
CA LEU A 51 -4.37 4.60 5.19
C LEU A 51 -5.51 5.62 5.35
N GLU A 52 -5.18 6.91 5.32
CA GLU A 52 -6.18 7.99 5.43
C GLU A 52 -7.19 7.99 4.28
N GLU A 53 -6.76 7.68 3.06
CA GLU A 53 -7.66 7.59 1.91
C GLU A 53 -8.60 6.38 2.01
N LEU A 54 -8.10 5.24 2.49
CA LEU A 54 -8.89 4.04 2.70
C LEU A 54 -9.95 4.25 3.78
N GLU A 55 -9.57 4.89 4.89
CA GLU A 55 -10.51 5.24 5.97
C GLU A 55 -11.63 6.18 5.47
N LYS A 56 -11.30 7.19 4.65
CA LYS A 56 -12.29 8.10 4.04
C LYS A 56 -13.29 7.38 3.14
N ARG A 57 -12.91 6.22 2.60
CA ARG A 57 -13.77 5.38 1.74
C ARG A 57 -14.52 4.31 2.52
N GLY A 58 -14.44 4.32 3.86
CA GLY A 58 -15.10 3.34 4.73
C GLY A 58 -14.40 1.97 4.77
N LEU A 59 -13.16 1.90 4.29
CA LEU A 59 -12.32 0.70 4.43
C LEU A 59 -11.54 0.78 5.75
N HIS A 60 -11.28 -0.38 6.36
CA HIS A 60 -10.64 -0.47 7.67
C HIS A 60 -9.39 -1.36 7.61
N PRO A 61 -8.25 -0.84 7.11
CA PRO A 61 -7.00 -1.59 7.06
C PRO A 61 -6.54 -1.95 8.48
N LYS A 62 -6.00 -3.15 8.66
CA LYS A 62 -5.33 -3.51 9.91
C LYS A 62 -3.92 -2.97 9.89
N VAL A 63 -3.57 -2.15 10.87
CA VAL A 63 -2.23 -1.56 11.00
C VAL A 63 -1.43 -2.32 12.04
N SER A 64 -0.31 -2.92 11.63
CA SER A 64 0.71 -3.47 12.53
C SER A 64 1.90 -2.52 12.56
N LYS A 65 2.43 -2.21 13.75
CA LYS A 65 3.55 -1.29 13.95
C LYS A 65 4.85 -2.01 14.22
#